data_AF-A0A3Q9KYM6-F1
#
_entry.id   AF-A0A3Q9KYM6-F1
#
_cell.length_a   1.000
_cell.length_b   1.000
_cell.length_c   1.000
_cell.angle_alpha   90.00
_cell.angle_beta   90.00
_cell.angle_gamma   90.00
#
_symmetry.space_group_name_H-M   'P 1'
#
loop_
_entity.id
_entity.type
_entity.pdbx_description
1 polymer ?
#
loop_
_entity_poly.entity_id
_entity_poly.type
_entity_poly.pdbx_seq_one_letter_code
_entity_poly.pdbx_strand_id
1 'polypeptide(L)'
;MTVAAAGPSFSTTIEALRPREWQLGPGQPTLVMDQFSAEDFHLIIDDRADVHVSSKDGRFYLGWFPLGRLGTDGEGWKIAVTGTASVRGYHMSFDIETPADIVATTVASVLETSRRL
;
A
#
# COMPACT_ATOMS: atom_id res chain seq x y z
N MET A 1 -4.45 -46.66 21.61
CA MET A 1 -4.83 -46.65 20.18
C MET A 1 -4.08 -45.52 19.51
N THR A 2 -3.18 -45.86 18.60
CA THR A 2 -2.44 -44.91 17.77
C THR A 2 -3.27 -44.68 16.53
N VAL A 3 -3.63 -43.42 16.24
CA VAL A 3 -4.23 -43.06 14.95
C VAL A 3 -3.26 -42.10 14.28
N ALA A 4 -2.67 -42.55 13.18
CA ALA A 4 -2.01 -41.70 12.22
C ALA A 4 -2.72 -41.88 10.87
N ALA A 5 -3.13 -40.77 10.25
CA ALA A 5 -2.69 -40.33 8.92
C ALA A 5 -3.67 -39.31 8.29
N ALA A 6 -3.18 -38.14 7.82
CA ALA A 6 -3.34 -37.63 6.43
C ALA A 6 -3.03 -36.11 6.26
N GLY A 7 -2.11 -35.78 5.34
CA GLY A 7 -2.03 -34.49 4.59
C GLY A 7 -1.40 -33.27 5.31
N PRO A 8 -0.89 -32.24 4.60
CA PRO A 8 -0.10 -31.16 5.18
C PRO A 8 -0.96 -30.31 6.11
N SER A 9 -1.02 -30.73 7.37
CA SER A 9 -1.61 -30.00 8.47
C SER A 9 -0.91 -28.65 8.59
N PHE A 10 -1.68 -27.58 8.81
CA PHE A 10 -1.16 -26.27 9.23
C PHE A 10 -0.03 -26.49 10.26
N SER A 11 1.21 -26.26 9.84
CA SER A 11 2.38 -26.28 10.73
C SER A 11 2.38 -24.96 11.49
N THR A 12 1.50 -24.85 12.47
CA THR A 12 1.37 -23.64 13.30
C THR A 12 1.42 -24.04 14.76
N THR A 13 2.10 -23.24 15.58
CA THR A 13 2.24 -23.50 17.01
C THR A 13 1.06 -22.88 17.76
N ILE A 14 0.76 -23.39 18.97
CA ILE A 14 -0.25 -22.78 19.85
C ILE A 14 0.09 -21.30 20.13
N GLU A 15 1.38 -20.99 20.21
CA GLU A 15 1.87 -19.62 20.37
C GLU A 15 1.54 -18.72 19.17
N ALA A 16 1.69 -19.24 17.94
CA ALA A 16 1.36 -18.49 16.73
C ALA A 16 -0.14 -18.15 16.61
N LEU A 17 -1.00 -18.94 17.24
CA LEU A 17 -2.45 -18.77 17.28
C LEU A 17 -2.96 -17.87 18.41
N ARG A 18 -2.08 -17.35 19.27
CA ARG A 18 -2.50 -16.47 20.36
C ARG A 18 -3.14 -15.19 19.81
N PRO A 19 -4.17 -14.64 20.49
CA PRO A 19 -4.71 -13.34 20.16
C PRO A 19 -3.60 -12.27 20.12
N ARG A 20 -3.70 -11.37 19.15
CA ARG A 20 -2.78 -10.24 18.97
C ARG A 20 -3.55 -8.95 19.08
N GLU A 21 -2.88 -7.94 19.60
CA GLU A 21 -3.32 -6.56 19.43
C GLU A 21 -2.94 -6.12 18.02
N TRP A 22 -3.80 -5.31 17.43
CA TRP A 22 -3.62 -4.79 16.07
C TRP A 22 -3.46 -3.29 16.13
N GLN A 23 -2.55 -2.76 15.31
CA GLN A 23 -2.45 -1.32 15.12
C GLN A 23 -3.74 -0.82 14.46
N LEU A 24 -4.34 0.21 15.06
CA LEU A 24 -5.56 0.84 14.59
C LEU A 24 -5.33 2.32 14.31
N GLY A 25 -6.09 2.85 13.37
CA GLY A 25 -6.12 4.27 13.01
C GLY A 25 -5.08 4.64 11.93
N PRO A 26 -5.29 5.80 11.28
CA PRO A 26 -4.56 6.21 10.08
C PRO A 26 -3.06 6.45 10.30
N GLY A 27 -2.63 6.76 11.53
CA GLY A 27 -1.24 7.08 11.82
C GLY A 27 -0.76 8.37 11.14
N GLN A 28 0.53 8.43 10.78
CA GLN A 28 1.16 9.62 10.21
C GLN A 28 1.41 9.47 8.70
N PRO A 29 0.70 10.21 7.83
CA PRO A 29 0.83 10.09 6.38
C PRO A 29 2.22 10.50 5.85
N THR A 30 2.97 11.30 6.61
CA THR A 30 4.35 11.70 6.28
C THR A 30 5.29 10.51 6.12
N LEU A 31 5.05 9.40 6.83
CA LEU A 31 5.81 8.15 6.68
C LEU A 31 5.75 7.56 5.26
N VAL A 32 4.66 7.86 4.54
CA VAL A 32 4.51 7.47 3.14
C VAL A 32 5.16 8.53 2.24
N MET A 33 4.90 9.82 2.52
CA MET A 33 5.35 10.93 1.66
C MET A 33 6.87 11.10 1.64
N ASP A 34 7.55 10.86 2.76
CA ASP A 34 9.01 11.04 2.89
C ASP A 34 9.83 10.03 2.08
N GLN A 35 9.18 9.04 1.46
CA GLN A 35 9.85 8.06 0.58
C GLN A 35 10.12 8.59 -0.84
N PHE A 36 9.53 9.72 -1.22
CA PHE A 36 9.61 10.25 -2.58
C PHE A 36 10.59 11.41 -2.71
N SER A 37 11.49 11.34 -3.69
CA SER A 37 12.41 12.42 -4.02
C SER A 37 11.78 13.40 -5.02
N ALA A 38 12.06 14.69 -4.89
CA ALA A 38 11.69 15.68 -5.90
C ALA A 38 12.47 15.52 -7.23
N GLU A 39 13.55 14.73 -7.21
CA GLU A 39 14.32 14.38 -8.41
C GLU A 39 13.56 13.42 -9.31
N ASP A 40 12.85 12.45 -8.75
CA ASP A 40 12.21 11.36 -9.51
C ASP A 40 10.68 11.48 -9.58
N PHE A 41 10.08 12.28 -8.69
CA PHE A 41 8.63 12.38 -8.54
C PHE A 41 8.12 13.82 -8.59
N HIS A 42 6.85 13.95 -8.97
CA HIS A 42 6.05 15.15 -8.79
C HIS A 42 5.16 14.96 -7.57
N LEU A 43 5.06 15.98 -6.71
CA LEU A 43 4.10 16.05 -5.61
C LEU A 43 3.17 17.23 -5.86
N ILE A 44 1.87 16.96 -5.84
CA ILE A 44 0.81 17.94 -6.09
C ILE A 44 -0.21 17.82 -4.96
N ILE A 45 -0.65 18.95 -4.43
CA ILE A 45 -1.74 19.03 -3.46
C ILE A 45 -2.87 19.77 -4.14
N ASP A 46 -4.06 19.19 -4.18
CA ASP A 46 -5.23 19.80 -4.80
C ASP A 46 -5.98 20.74 -3.82
N ASP A 47 -7.06 21.36 -4.28
CA ASP A 47 -7.87 22.29 -3.50
C ASP A 47 -8.63 21.62 -2.34
N ARG A 48 -8.71 20.28 -2.33
CA ARG A 48 -9.32 19.47 -1.29
C ARG A 48 -8.28 18.94 -0.28
N ALA A 49 -7.02 19.33 -0.44
CA ALA A 49 -5.87 18.79 0.28
C ALA A 49 -5.62 17.30 0.02
N ASP A 50 -6.14 16.77 -1.09
CA ASP A 50 -5.74 15.45 -1.58
C ASP A 50 -4.31 15.57 -2.14
N VAL A 51 -3.45 14.61 -1.81
CA VAL A 51 -2.04 14.62 -2.21
C VAL A 51 -1.81 13.57 -3.29
N HIS A 52 -1.15 13.99 -4.35
CA HIS A 52 -0.85 13.18 -5.52
C HIS A 52 0.65 13.14 -5.72
N VAL A 53 1.20 11.93 -5.75
CA VAL A 53 2.59 11.68 -6.12
C VAL A 53 2.61 10.87 -7.41
N SER A 54 3.36 11.31 -8.40
CA SER A 54 3.55 10.57 -9.65
C SER A 54 5.01 10.54 -10.05
N SER A 55 5.51 9.40 -10.51
CA SER A 55 6.87 9.35 -11.08
C SER A 55 6.93 10.20 -12.34
N LYS A 56 8.09 10.82 -12.60
CA LYS A 56 8.30 11.68 -13.77
C LYS A 56 8.17 10.94 -15.11
N ASP A 57 8.36 9.62 -15.11
CA ASP A 57 8.17 8.76 -16.27
C ASP A 57 6.70 8.30 -16.45
N GLY A 58 5.78 8.71 -15.57
CA GLY A 58 4.35 8.42 -15.64
C GLY A 58 3.97 6.97 -15.30
N ARG A 59 4.89 6.17 -14.75
CA ARG A 59 4.66 4.74 -14.48
C ARG A 59 4.11 4.44 -13.09
N PHE A 60 4.34 5.31 -12.12
CA PHE A 60 3.87 5.15 -10.75
C PHE A 60 2.97 6.31 -10.36
N TYR A 61 1.91 6.00 -9.61
CA TYR A 61 1.03 6.97 -8.98
C TYR A 61 0.69 6.53 -7.55
N LEU A 62 0.74 7.49 -6.63
CA LEU A 62 0.18 7.42 -5.28
C LEU A 62 -0.80 8.57 -5.09
N GLY A 63 -1.99 8.27 -4.59
CA GLY A 63 -2.96 9.25 -4.09
C GLY A 63 -3.18 9.06 -2.60
N TRP A 64 -3.25 10.14 -1.86
CA TRP A 64 -3.70 10.19 -0.47
C TRP A 64 -4.89 11.13 -0.34
N PHE A 65 -5.98 10.60 0.20
CA PHE A 65 -7.29 11.26 0.30
C PHE A 65 -7.70 11.27 1.78
N PRO A 66 -7.28 12.29 2.57
CA PRO A 66 -7.49 12.29 4.02
C PRO A 66 -8.96 12.23 4.45
N LEU A 67 -9.87 12.68 3.59
CA LEU A 67 -11.33 12.66 3.83
C LEU A 67 -12.04 11.57 3.01
N GLY A 68 -11.28 10.66 2.39
CA GLY A 68 -11.77 9.67 1.46
C GLY A 68 -12.02 10.24 0.07
N ARG A 69 -11.73 9.44 -0.95
CA ARG A 69 -11.93 9.82 -2.35
C ARG A 69 -13.40 9.80 -2.72
N LEU A 70 -13.89 10.90 -3.33
CA LEU A 70 -15.28 11.01 -3.76
C LEU A 70 -15.66 9.89 -4.75
N GLY A 71 -16.86 9.34 -4.57
CA GLY A 71 -17.38 8.26 -5.39
C GLY A 71 -16.80 6.89 -5.07
N THR A 72 -16.05 6.76 -3.97
CA THR A 72 -15.52 5.48 -3.46
C THR A 72 -16.07 5.17 -2.07
N ASP A 73 -15.93 3.92 -1.64
CA ASP A 73 -16.26 3.49 -0.27
C ASP A 73 -15.09 3.81 0.68
N GLY A 74 -14.78 5.10 0.83
CA GLY A 74 -13.75 5.57 1.77
C GLY A 74 -12.31 5.27 1.36
N GLU A 75 -11.97 5.26 0.07
CA GLU A 75 -10.58 5.10 -0.40
C GLU A 75 -9.73 6.26 0.13
N GLY A 76 -8.86 5.97 1.10
CA GLY A 76 -7.92 6.90 1.70
C GLY A 76 -6.56 6.90 1.01
N TRP A 77 -6.19 5.78 0.38
CA TRP A 77 -4.95 5.67 -0.39
C TRP A 77 -5.18 4.92 -1.70
N LYS A 78 -4.48 5.35 -2.75
CA LYS A 78 -4.43 4.67 -4.04
C LYS A 78 -2.99 4.51 -4.48
N ILE A 79 -2.57 3.28 -4.77
CA ILE A 79 -1.31 3.00 -5.48
C ILE A 79 -1.67 2.46 -6.86
N ALA A 80 -1.03 2.96 -7.90
CA ALA A 80 -1.17 2.43 -9.25
C ALA A 80 0.18 2.39 -9.96
N VAL A 81 0.41 1.28 -10.67
CA VAL A 81 1.56 1.10 -11.55
C VAL A 81 1.04 0.83 -12.95
N THR A 82 1.44 1.67 -13.89
CA THR A 82 1.03 1.59 -15.29
C THR A 82 1.67 0.37 -15.96
N GLY A 83 0.89 -0.34 -16.77
CA GLY A 83 1.38 -1.46 -17.57
C GLY A 83 2.21 -1.02 -18.78
N THR A 84 2.70 -1.99 -19.52
CA THR A 84 3.26 -1.80 -20.85
C THR A 84 2.23 -2.17 -21.92
N ALA A 85 2.62 -2.07 -23.19
CA ALA A 85 1.80 -2.58 -24.29
C ALA A 85 1.53 -4.10 -24.19
N SER A 86 2.40 -4.87 -23.52
CA SER A 86 2.34 -6.33 -23.45
C SER A 86 1.97 -6.88 -22.08
N VAL A 87 2.18 -6.12 -20.99
CA VAL A 87 1.95 -6.55 -19.62
C VAL A 87 1.04 -5.55 -18.92
N ARG A 88 -0.06 -6.03 -18.32
CA ARG A 88 -0.98 -5.17 -17.58
C ARG A 88 -0.32 -4.60 -16.34
N GLY A 89 -0.69 -3.38 -16.01
CA GLY A 89 -0.38 -2.75 -14.72
C GLY A 89 -1.23 -3.30 -13.60
N TYR A 90 -1.07 -2.73 -12.41
CA TYR A 90 -1.85 -3.09 -11.23
C TYR A 90 -2.16 -1.86 -10.39
N HIS A 91 -3.10 -2.02 -9.47
CA HIS A 91 -3.41 -1.00 -8.48
C HIS A 91 -3.84 -1.62 -7.16
N MET A 92 -3.70 -0.86 -6.09
CA MET A 92 -4.10 -1.21 -4.73
C MET A 92 -4.79 0.00 -4.11
N SER A 93 -5.81 -0.26 -3.30
CA SER A 93 -6.56 0.77 -2.59
C SER A 93 -6.62 0.42 -1.12
N PHE A 94 -6.47 1.43 -0.27
CA PHE A 94 -6.62 1.31 1.18
C PHE A 94 -7.65 2.32 1.64
N ASP A 95 -8.37 2.00 2.71
CA ASP A 95 -9.34 2.92 3.29
C ASP A 95 -8.66 4.04 4.10
N ILE A 96 -9.45 4.98 4.60
CA ILE A 96 -8.97 6.09 5.44
C ILE A 96 -8.41 5.65 6.80
N GLU A 97 -8.78 4.46 7.30
CA GLU A 97 -8.37 3.97 8.63
C GLU A 97 -7.12 3.08 8.58
N THR A 98 -6.67 2.72 7.38
CA THR A 98 -5.48 1.90 7.19
C THR A 98 -4.25 2.62 7.75
N PRO A 99 -3.51 1.99 8.67
CA PRO A 99 -2.30 2.60 9.24
C PRO A 99 -1.28 2.98 8.17
N ALA A 100 -0.79 4.23 8.25
CA ALA A 100 0.20 4.75 7.32
C ALA A 100 1.48 3.90 7.25
N ASP A 101 1.88 3.22 8.33
CA ASP A 101 3.02 2.29 8.34
C ASP A 101 2.84 1.10 7.37
N ILE A 102 1.62 0.58 7.25
CA ILE A 102 1.28 -0.52 6.33
C ILE A 102 1.33 -0.02 4.88
N VAL A 103 0.76 1.17 4.64
CA VAL A 103 0.82 1.81 3.32
C VAL A 103 2.27 2.12 2.94
N ALA A 104 3.06 2.66 3.87
CA ALA A 104 4.47 2.97 3.70
C ALA A 104 5.28 1.73 3.34
N THR A 105 5.05 0.61 4.04
CA THR A 105 5.71 -0.67 3.74
C THR A 105 5.35 -1.16 2.34
N THR A 106 4.07 -1.03 1.95
CA THR A 106 3.62 -1.42 0.61
C THR A 106 4.25 -0.53 -0.46
N VAL A 107 4.31 0.78 -0.26
CA VAL A 107 4.95 1.74 -1.17
C VAL A 107 6.44 1.40 -1.34
N ALA A 108 7.15 1.16 -0.24
CA ALA A 108 8.56 0.75 -0.28
C ALA A 108 8.74 -0.52 -1.11
N SER A 109 7.94 -1.56 -0.87
CA SER A 109 7.97 -2.80 -1.65
C SER A 109 7.68 -2.57 -3.14
N VAL A 110 6.75 -1.68 -3.49
CA VAL A 110 6.49 -1.33 -4.89
C VAL A 110 7.69 -0.64 -5.53
N LEU A 111 8.29 0.34 -4.84
CA LEU A 111 9.46 1.07 -5.33
C LEU A 111 10.67 0.15 -5.49
N GLU A 112 10.86 -0.84 -4.62
CA GLU A 112 11.91 -1.87 -4.76
C GLU A 112 11.76 -2.74 -6.00
N THR A 113 10.55 -2.90 -6.54
CA THR A 113 10.36 -3.61 -7.83
C THR A 113 10.81 -2.80 -9.04
N SER A 114 11.01 -1.49 -8.88
CA SER A 114 11.50 -0.63 -9.94
C SER A 114 12.98 -0.89 -10.23
N ARG A 115 13.39 -0.70 -11.48
CA ARG A 115 14.79 -0.74 -11.89
C ARG A 115 15.14 0.59 -12.51
N ARG A 116 16.26 1.19 -12.09
CA ARG A 116 16.85 2.32 -12.82
C ARG A 116 17.24 1.83 -14.21
N LEU A 117 16.84 2.58 -15.23
CA LEU A 117 17.25 2.38 -16.62
C LEU A 117 18.52 3.19 -16.92
#